data_AF-A0A1L9Q485-F1
#
_entry.id   AF-A0A1L9Q485-F1
#
_cell.length_a   1.000
_cell.length_b   1.000
_cell.length_c   1.000
_cell.angle_alpha   90.00
_cell.angle_beta   90.00
_cell.angle_gamma   90.00
#
_symmetry.space_group_name_H-M   'P 1'
#
loop_
_entity.id
_entity.type
_entity.pdbx_description
1 polymer ?
#
loop_
_entity_poly.entity_id
_entity_poly.type
_entity_poly.pdbx_seq_one_letter_code
_entity_poly.pdbx_strand_id
1 'polypeptide(L)'
;MKSLSSPCFIIVHTLSSSKHILTVVSYLSSSYLWVSSPPIEGTNHMLGPLPPPTWRQDTLRTPLALYLELPPVSSHVHESVLTLVTYQLTHSYISAFLLRRLFPHHYPGFCPETKLNWHTHVVSSVHSILISTVAVWIIFNDKEWRTISREPADIVERIHVYTGALGLLTALAQGYFIYHLVMATVHFKVFGVQTLFHAVSCCTYIFAFKPFFMFYARQFLLFEASNPFVNNHWFLKELGIRTVVPFRGYPT
;
A
#
# COMPACT_ATOMS: atom_id res chain seq x y z
N MET A 1 17.18 3.07 42.31
CA MET A 1 16.93 4.41 41.74
C MET A 1 18.23 4.93 41.12
N LYS A 2 18.12 5.61 39.96
CA LYS A 2 19.16 6.08 39.02
C LYS A 2 19.64 5.00 38.03
N SER A 3 19.72 5.19 36.72
CA SER A 3 19.19 6.16 35.76
C SER A 3 19.52 5.55 34.38
N LEU A 4 18.54 5.03 33.64
CA LEU A 4 18.76 4.58 32.25
C LEU A 4 18.62 5.80 31.32
N SER A 5 19.74 6.27 30.79
CA SER A 5 19.78 7.31 29.75
C SER A 5 20.22 6.72 28.41
N SER A 6 19.23 6.58 27.51
CA SER A 6 19.23 6.88 26.07
C SER A 6 20.16 6.14 25.09
N PRO A 7 19.62 5.34 24.14
CA PRO A 7 20.36 4.71 23.04
C PRO A 7 20.38 5.53 21.72
N CYS A 8 20.18 6.86 21.77
CA CYS A 8 19.97 7.66 20.56
C CYS A 8 21.25 8.20 19.87
N PHE A 9 22.44 7.92 20.40
CA PHE A 9 23.69 8.54 19.90
C PHE A 9 24.62 7.62 19.09
N ILE A 10 24.28 6.33 18.93
CA ILE A 10 25.17 5.36 18.26
C ILE A 10 24.88 5.21 16.75
N ILE A 11 23.71 5.65 16.26
CA ILE A 11 23.32 5.45 14.85
C ILE A 11 23.94 6.51 13.91
N VAL A 12 24.38 7.67 14.41
CA VAL A 12 24.89 8.75 13.54
C VAL A 12 26.40 8.62 13.25
N HIS A 13 27.15 7.84 14.03
CA HIS A 13 28.61 7.79 13.90
C HIS A 13 29.17 6.64 13.03
N THR A 14 28.32 5.76 12.48
CA THR A 14 28.73 4.65 11.60
C THR A 14 28.56 4.91 10.10
N LEU A 15 28.13 6.10 9.71
CA LEU A 15 27.95 6.51 8.30
C LEU A 15 29.12 7.36 7.75
N SER A 16 30.34 7.18 8.28
CA SER A 16 31.54 7.89 7.83
C SER A 16 32.57 6.95 7.19
N SER A 17 32.18 6.26 6.12
CA SER A 17 33.15 5.63 5.22
C SER A 17 32.58 5.59 3.81
N SER A 18 33.16 6.38 2.91
CA SER A 18 32.75 6.48 1.50
C SER A 18 32.77 5.13 0.77
N LYS A 19 33.48 4.14 1.32
CA LYS A 19 33.53 2.77 0.80
C LYS A 19 32.17 2.07 0.90
N HIS A 20 31.40 2.27 1.97
CA HIS A 20 30.07 1.64 2.09
C HIS A 20 29.02 2.29 1.20
N ILE A 21 29.11 3.62 0.98
CA ILE A 21 28.23 4.33 0.05
C ILE A 21 28.50 3.87 -1.38
N LEU A 22 29.77 3.74 -1.78
CA LEU A 22 30.14 3.22 -3.10
C LEU A 22 29.73 1.75 -3.27
N THR A 23 29.81 0.92 -2.22
CA THR A 23 29.28 -0.45 -2.25
C THR A 23 27.77 -0.46 -2.43
N VAL A 24 27.01 0.38 -1.71
CA VAL A 24 25.55 0.48 -1.86
C VAL A 24 25.18 0.97 -3.26
N VAL A 25 25.84 2.00 -3.78
CA VAL A 25 25.60 2.53 -5.13
C VAL A 25 25.99 1.51 -6.23
N SER A 26 27.10 0.79 -6.05
CA SER A 26 27.51 -0.31 -6.92
C SER A 26 26.52 -1.48 -6.87
N TYR A 27 25.98 -1.81 -5.70
CA TYR A 27 24.95 -2.84 -5.54
C TYR A 27 23.63 -2.43 -6.18
N LEU A 28 23.22 -1.16 -6.04
CA LEU A 28 22.05 -0.60 -6.70
C LEU A 28 22.19 -0.66 -8.23
N SER A 29 23.38 -0.37 -8.75
CA SER A 29 23.71 -0.48 -10.19
C SER A 29 23.74 -1.95 -10.68
N SER A 30 24.26 -2.89 -9.88
CA SER A 30 24.27 -4.32 -10.20
C SER A 30 22.88 -4.95 -10.14
N SER A 31 22.04 -4.53 -9.19
CA SER A 31 20.64 -4.97 -9.10
C SER A 31 19.83 -4.51 -10.31
N TYR A 32 20.19 -3.35 -10.86
CA TYR A 32 19.66 -2.81 -12.11
C TYR A 32 19.98 -3.68 -13.33
N LEU A 33 21.22 -4.16 -13.41
CA LEU A 33 21.66 -5.11 -14.45
C LEU A 33 20.96 -6.46 -14.30
N TRP A 34 20.67 -6.89 -13.06
CA TRP A 34 19.96 -8.16 -12.80
C TRP A 34 18.49 -8.11 -13.25
N VAL A 35 17.78 -7.02 -12.96
CA VAL A 35 16.39 -6.75 -13.44
C VAL A 35 16.31 -6.67 -14.96
N SER A 36 17.42 -6.36 -15.63
CA SER A 36 17.51 -6.31 -17.11
C SER A 36 18.12 -7.57 -17.73
N SER A 37 18.35 -8.63 -16.95
CA SER A 37 18.76 -9.94 -17.47
C SER A 37 17.63 -10.57 -18.29
N PRO A 38 17.93 -11.25 -19.40
CA PRO A 38 16.93 -12.03 -20.11
C PRO A 38 16.32 -13.09 -19.17
N PRO A 39 15.04 -13.44 -19.35
CA PRO A 39 14.34 -14.37 -18.47
C PRO A 39 15.09 -15.69 -18.39
N ILE A 40 15.07 -16.31 -17.20
CA ILE A 40 15.51 -17.70 -17.03
C ILE A 40 14.71 -18.55 -18.03
N GLU A 41 15.42 -19.30 -18.86
CA GLU A 41 14.84 -20.08 -19.94
C GLU A 41 13.75 -21.02 -19.38
N GLY A 42 12.48 -20.74 -19.68
CA GLY A 42 11.31 -21.49 -19.19
C GLY A 42 10.40 -20.74 -18.21
N THR A 43 10.77 -19.57 -17.69
CA THR A 43 9.86 -18.70 -16.90
C THR A 43 9.26 -17.63 -17.80
N ASN A 44 8.05 -17.86 -18.31
CA ASN A 44 7.21 -16.77 -18.79
C ASN A 44 6.91 -15.89 -17.57
N HIS A 45 7.60 -14.76 -17.40
CA HIS A 45 7.18 -13.76 -16.41
C HIS A 45 5.71 -13.49 -16.66
N MET A 46 4.86 -13.80 -15.68
CA MET A 46 3.47 -13.40 -15.79
C MET A 46 3.44 -11.89 -15.70
N LEU A 47 3.49 -11.21 -16.87
CA LEU A 47 2.84 -9.92 -17.02
C LEU A 47 1.47 -10.09 -16.35
N GLY A 48 1.16 -9.26 -15.36
CA GLY A 48 -0.02 -9.43 -14.54
C GLY A 48 -1.29 -9.64 -15.38
N PRO A 49 -2.42 -10.06 -14.77
CA PRO A 49 -3.67 -10.34 -15.50
C PRO A 49 -4.17 -9.18 -16.38
N LEU A 50 -3.62 -7.97 -16.21
CA LEU A 50 -3.81 -6.82 -17.08
C LEU A 50 -2.48 -6.50 -17.79
N PRO A 51 -2.32 -6.85 -19.09
CA PRO A 51 -1.12 -6.50 -19.83
C PRO A 51 -1.05 -4.98 -20.05
N PRO A 52 0.15 -4.35 -19.90
CA PRO A 52 0.32 -2.94 -20.18
C PRO A 52 -0.01 -2.63 -21.67
N PRO A 53 -0.63 -1.49 -21.99
CA PRO A 53 -0.99 -1.14 -23.36
C PRO A 53 0.23 -1.09 -24.30
N THR A 54 0.13 -1.73 -25.46
CA THR A 54 1.24 -1.96 -26.41
C THR A 54 1.89 -0.67 -26.93
N TRP A 55 1.12 0.41 -27.10
CA TRP A 55 1.61 1.71 -27.58
C TRP A 55 2.41 2.51 -26.53
N ARG A 56 2.52 2.01 -25.30
CA ARG A 56 3.06 2.76 -24.15
C ARG A 56 4.40 2.24 -23.62
N GLN A 57 4.83 1.03 -24.01
CA GLN A 57 6.12 0.45 -23.56
C GLN A 57 7.33 1.19 -24.14
N ASP A 58 7.24 1.63 -25.40
CA ASP A 58 8.33 2.36 -26.07
C ASP A 58 8.39 3.85 -25.69
N THR A 59 7.24 4.41 -25.28
CA THR A 59 7.08 5.87 -25.06
C THR A 59 7.32 6.30 -23.60
N LEU A 60 7.28 5.38 -22.63
CA LEU A 60 7.43 5.66 -21.19
C LEU A 60 8.73 5.11 -20.57
N ARG A 61 9.84 5.13 -21.30
CA ARG A 61 11.12 5.48 -20.64
C ARG A 61 11.10 6.98 -20.33
N THR A 62 10.19 7.41 -19.45
CA THR A 62 10.05 8.81 -19.07
C THR A 62 11.38 9.27 -18.46
N PRO A 63 11.89 10.47 -18.78
CA PRO A 63 13.13 10.98 -18.17
C PRO A 63 13.08 10.95 -16.65
N LEU A 64 11.89 11.07 -16.03
CA LEU A 64 11.69 10.92 -14.59
C LEU A 64 11.87 9.47 -14.09
N ALA A 65 11.47 8.46 -14.85
CA ALA A 65 11.67 7.05 -14.49
C ALA A 65 13.13 6.62 -14.66
N LEU A 66 13.83 7.20 -15.64
CA LEU A 66 15.28 7.07 -15.81
C LEU A 66 16.05 7.82 -14.72
N TYR A 67 15.57 9.00 -14.30
CA TYR A 67 16.19 9.81 -13.24
C TYR A 67 15.98 9.24 -11.83
N LEU A 68 14.80 8.70 -11.54
CA LEU A 68 14.49 8.08 -10.23
C LEU A 68 14.93 6.62 -10.14
N GLU A 69 15.44 6.08 -11.22
CA GLU A 69 15.85 4.69 -11.35
C GLU A 69 14.71 3.67 -11.07
N LEU A 70 13.57 3.78 -11.80
CA LEU A 70 12.34 3.02 -11.54
C LEU A 70 11.69 2.35 -12.79
N PRO A 71 12.35 1.39 -13.47
CA PRO A 71 11.81 0.73 -14.66
C PRO A 71 10.50 -0.06 -14.42
N PRO A 72 10.32 -0.80 -13.30
CA PRO A 72 9.08 -1.54 -13.04
C PRO A 72 7.87 -0.65 -12.71
N VAL A 73 8.11 0.59 -12.26
CA VAL A 73 7.03 1.58 -12.07
C VAL A 73 6.37 1.87 -13.42
N SER A 74 7.14 1.99 -14.49
CA SER A 74 6.61 2.34 -15.81
C SER A 74 5.57 1.34 -16.33
N SER A 75 5.78 0.03 -16.09
CA SER A 75 4.82 -1.00 -16.49
C SER A 75 3.52 -0.95 -15.68
N HIS A 76 3.54 -0.50 -14.42
CA HIS A 76 2.38 -0.55 -13.52
C HIS A 76 1.78 0.82 -13.16
N VAL A 77 2.37 1.94 -13.59
CA VAL A 77 1.84 3.31 -13.36
C VAL A 77 0.38 3.43 -13.75
N HIS A 78 0.02 2.80 -14.87
CA HIS A 78 -1.34 2.86 -15.39
C HIS A 78 -2.35 2.21 -14.44
N GLU A 79 -1.98 1.14 -13.75
CA GLU A 79 -2.80 0.48 -12.73
C GLU A 79 -2.91 1.34 -11.48
N SER A 80 -1.82 1.97 -11.03
CA SER A 80 -1.86 2.91 -9.90
C SER A 80 -2.74 4.13 -10.19
N VAL A 81 -2.64 4.71 -11.39
CA VAL A 81 -3.49 5.85 -11.80
C VAL A 81 -4.94 5.42 -11.92
N LEU A 82 -5.22 4.27 -12.55
CA LEU A 82 -6.58 3.74 -12.64
C LEU A 82 -7.18 3.50 -11.25
N THR A 83 -6.37 3.00 -10.33
CA THR A 83 -6.77 2.74 -8.95
C THR A 83 -7.06 4.01 -8.19
N LEU A 84 -6.19 5.02 -8.31
CA LEU A 84 -6.41 6.36 -7.75
C LEU A 84 -7.74 6.96 -8.24
N VAL A 85 -7.98 6.92 -9.56
CA VAL A 85 -9.23 7.40 -10.16
C VAL A 85 -10.42 6.61 -9.63
N THR A 86 -10.31 5.29 -9.54
CA THR A 86 -11.37 4.41 -9.03
C THR A 86 -11.72 4.74 -7.58
N TYR A 87 -10.74 4.97 -6.72
CA TYR A 87 -10.99 5.37 -5.33
C TYR A 87 -11.58 6.77 -5.23
N GLN A 88 -11.15 7.71 -6.07
CA GLN A 88 -11.75 9.04 -6.14
C GLN A 88 -13.23 8.96 -6.58
N LEU A 89 -13.56 8.14 -7.58
CA LEU A 89 -14.94 7.92 -8.02
C LEU A 89 -15.77 7.20 -6.94
N THR A 90 -15.14 6.26 -6.21
CA THR A 90 -15.77 5.57 -5.08
C THR A 90 -16.12 6.55 -3.98
N HIS A 91 -15.20 7.46 -3.66
CA HIS A 91 -15.38 8.54 -2.69
C HIS A 91 -16.54 9.46 -3.09
N SER A 92 -16.54 9.96 -4.33
CA SER A 92 -17.50 10.97 -4.79
C SER A 92 -18.90 10.43 -5.09
N TYR A 93 -19.01 9.23 -5.67
CA TYR A 93 -20.28 8.73 -6.21
C TYR A 93 -20.78 7.49 -5.50
N ILE A 94 -19.94 6.44 -5.44
CA ILE A 94 -20.37 5.12 -4.94
C ILE A 94 -20.73 5.21 -3.47
N SER A 95 -19.89 5.90 -2.68
CA SER A 95 -20.15 6.06 -1.25
C SER A 95 -21.46 6.81 -1.01
N ALA A 96 -21.64 8.00 -1.61
CA ALA A 96 -22.88 8.77 -1.50
C ALA A 96 -24.13 8.00 -1.98
N PHE A 97 -23.98 7.12 -2.98
CA PHE A 97 -25.06 6.23 -3.41
C PHE A 97 -25.38 5.16 -2.36
N LEU A 98 -24.36 4.49 -1.80
CA LEU A 98 -24.52 3.46 -0.77
C LEU A 98 -25.18 4.02 0.50
N LEU A 99 -24.75 5.20 0.99
CA LEU A 99 -25.39 5.80 2.17
C LEU A 99 -26.85 6.16 1.93
N ARG A 100 -27.17 6.77 0.77
CA ARG A 100 -28.56 7.15 0.45
C ARG A 100 -29.49 5.95 0.36
N ARG A 101 -28.98 4.79 -0.07
CA ARG A 101 -29.78 3.56 -0.17
C ARG A 101 -29.86 2.77 1.13
N LEU A 102 -28.75 2.62 1.85
CA LEU A 102 -28.69 1.78 3.05
C LEU A 102 -29.19 2.51 4.30
N PHE A 103 -28.94 3.82 4.39
CA PHE A 103 -29.24 4.63 5.58
C PHE A 103 -29.97 5.94 5.24
N PRO A 104 -31.13 5.90 4.55
CA PRO A 104 -31.83 7.09 4.07
C PRO A 104 -32.27 8.04 5.19
N HIS A 105 -32.55 7.51 6.39
CA HIS A 105 -32.99 8.32 7.53
C HIS A 105 -31.83 8.97 8.31
N HIS A 106 -30.65 8.36 8.32
CA HIS A 106 -29.49 8.85 9.10
C HIS A 106 -28.63 9.81 8.29
N TYR A 107 -28.42 9.51 7.00
CA TYR A 107 -27.48 10.25 6.15
C TYR A 107 -27.75 11.75 6.01
N PRO A 108 -29.02 12.23 5.84
CA PRO A 108 -29.29 13.66 5.74
C PRO A 108 -28.86 14.44 6.99
N GLY A 109 -28.98 13.82 8.16
CA GLY A 109 -28.68 14.42 9.47
C GLY A 109 -27.20 14.51 9.81
N PHE A 110 -26.31 13.86 9.05
CA PHE A 110 -24.87 13.93 9.31
C PHE A 110 -24.29 15.30 8.95
N CYS A 111 -23.41 15.80 9.82
CA CYS A 111 -22.63 16.99 9.55
C CYS A 111 -21.62 16.74 8.41
N PRO A 112 -21.10 17.79 7.75
CA PRO A 112 -20.16 17.64 6.64
C PRO A 112 -18.92 16.81 6.98
N GLU A 113 -18.39 16.94 8.19
CA GLU A 113 -17.22 16.20 8.66
C GLU A 113 -17.50 14.71 8.81
N THR A 114 -18.65 14.33 9.40
CA THR A 114 -19.08 12.92 9.50
C THR A 114 -19.30 12.31 8.12
N LYS A 115 -19.89 13.07 7.18
CA LYS A 115 -20.06 12.62 5.79
C LYS A 115 -18.71 12.35 5.12
N LEU A 116 -17.77 13.27 5.25
CA LEU A 116 -16.41 13.10 4.74
C LEU A 116 -15.71 11.88 5.34
N ASN A 117 -15.74 11.74 6.67
CA ASN A 117 -15.16 10.59 7.37
C ASN A 117 -15.79 9.28 6.90
N TRP A 118 -17.11 9.25 6.75
CA TRP A 118 -17.81 8.08 6.26
C TRP A 118 -17.35 7.70 4.87
N HIS A 119 -17.27 8.67 3.95
CA HIS A 119 -16.85 8.38 2.59
C HIS A 119 -15.42 7.82 2.55
N THR A 120 -14.51 8.34 3.36
CA THR A 120 -13.15 7.78 3.52
C THR A 120 -13.16 6.36 4.10
N HIS A 121 -14.01 6.05 5.09
CA HIS A 121 -14.12 4.70 5.65
C HIS A 121 -14.68 3.69 4.64
N VAL A 122 -15.57 4.12 3.74
CA VAL A 122 -16.05 3.25 2.65
C VAL A 122 -14.92 2.94 1.68
N VAL A 123 -14.15 3.97 1.27
CA VAL A 123 -13.03 3.79 0.34
C VAL A 123 -11.95 2.90 0.96
N SER A 124 -11.60 3.11 2.23
CA SER A 124 -10.61 2.27 2.91
C SER A 124 -11.10 0.83 3.08
N SER A 125 -12.37 0.59 3.38
CA SER A 125 -12.95 -0.77 3.39
C SER A 125 -12.86 -1.46 2.03
N VAL A 126 -13.23 -0.76 0.95
CA VAL A 126 -13.14 -1.30 -0.43
C VAL A 126 -11.70 -1.62 -0.78
N HIS A 127 -10.77 -0.73 -0.46
CA HIS A 127 -9.34 -0.94 -0.66
C HIS A 127 -8.86 -2.19 0.07
N SER A 128 -9.05 -2.24 1.38
CA SER A 128 -8.57 -3.31 2.23
C SER A 128 -9.13 -4.68 1.82
N ILE A 129 -10.40 -4.76 1.41
CA ILE A 129 -10.97 -6.00 0.86
C ILE A 129 -10.26 -6.37 -0.44
N LEU A 130 -10.13 -5.43 -1.39
CA LEU A 130 -9.50 -5.68 -2.69
C LEU A 130 -8.06 -6.19 -2.54
N ILE A 131 -7.19 -5.44 -1.85
CA ILE A 131 -5.79 -5.83 -1.71
C ILE A 131 -5.61 -7.11 -0.89
N SER A 132 -6.47 -7.37 0.10
CA SER A 132 -6.43 -8.62 0.87
C SER A 132 -6.85 -9.80 0.01
N THR A 133 -7.89 -9.67 -0.80
CA THR A 133 -8.31 -10.71 -1.74
C THR A 133 -7.23 -10.98 -2.78
N VAL A 134 -6.62 -9.95 -3.36
CA VAL A 134 -5.51 -10.11 -4.32
C VAL A 134 -4.29 -10.75 -3.65
N ALA A 135 -3.93 -10.32 -2.44
CA ALA A 135 -2.83 -10.90 -1.67
C ALA A 135 -3.06 -12.40 -1.39
N VAL A 136 -4.28 -12.79 -0.99
CA VAL A 136 -4.65 -14.20 -0.80
C VAL A 136 -4.63 -14.96 -2.12
N TRP A 137 -5.11 -14.36 -3.21
CA TRP A 137 -5.07 -14.96 -4.53
C TRP A 137 -3.63 -15.27 -4.98
N ILE A 138 -2.67 -14.37 -4.73
CA ILE A 138 -1.24 -14.58 -5.02
C ILE A 138 -0.70 -15.80 -4.27
N ILE A 139 -1.04 -15.97 -2.98
CA ILE A 139 -0.58 -17.12 -2.18
C ILE A 139 -0.98 -18.46 -2.84
N PHE A 140 -2.20 -18.52 -3.40
CA PHE A 140 -2.73 -19.76 -3.96
C PHE A 140 -2.38 -19.97 -5.44
N ASN A 141 -2.31 -18.90 -6.23
CA ASN A 141 -2.29 -18.98 -7.70
C ASN A 141 -0.96 -18.54 -8.34
N ASP A 142 -0.13 -17.72 -7.67
CA ASP A 142 1.17 -17.31 -8.21
C ASP A 142 2.21 -18.42 -8.02
N LYS A 143 2.41 -19.20 -9.08
CA LYS A 143 3.41 -20.29 -9.11
C LYS A 143 4.83 -19.77 -8.99
N GLU A 144 5.14 -18.63 -9.60
CA GLU A 144 6.47 -17.99 -9.59
C GLU A 144 6.84 -17.61 -8.15
N TRP A 145 5.93 -16.92 -7.47
CA TRP A 145 6.09 -16.58 -6.05
C TRP A 145 6.23 -17.81 -5.15
N ARG A 146 5.42 -18.86 -5.39
CA ARG A 146 5.47 -20.09 -4.59
C ARG A 146 6.79 -20.84 -4.73
N THR A 147 7.37 -20.87 -5.92
CA THR A 147 8.69 -21.46 -6.15
C THR A 147 9.73 -20.68 -5.34
N ILE A 148 9.79 -19.36 -5.53
CA ILE A 148 10.74 -18.46 -4.86
C ILE A 148 10.61 -18.52 -3.33
N SER A 149 9.39 -18.66 -2.81
CA SER A 149 9.14 -18.69 -1.37
C SER A 149 9.60 -19.98 -0.69
N ARG A 150 9.64 -21.08 -1.44
CA ARG A 150 9.96 -22.44 -0.95
C ARG A 150 11.43 -22.78 -1.09
N GLU A 151 12.11 -22.20 -2.08
CA GLU A 151 13.54 -22.42 -2.27
C GLU A 151 14.38 -21.73 -1.18
N PRO A 152 15.53 -22.31 -0.77
CA PRO A 152 16.50 -21.65 0.10
C PRO A 152 17.20 -20.50 -0.65
N ALA A 153 16.54 -19.35 -0.73
CA ALA A 153 17.12 -18.11 -1.24
C ALA A 153 17.78 -17.30 -0.11
N ASP A 154 18.95 -16.71 -0.41
CA ASP A 154 19.61 -15.75 0.49
C ASP A 154 18.69 -14.54 0.75
N ILE A 155 18.88 -13.85 1.87
CA ILE A 155 18.05 -12.70 2.25
C ILE A 155 18.07 -11.62 1.17
N VAL A 156 19.21 -11.45 0.50
CA VAL A 156 19.43 -10.47 -0.58
C VAL A 156 18.60 -10.83 -1.82
N GLU A 157 18.58 -12.11 -2.18
CA GLU A 157 17.77 -12.59 -3.31
C GLU A 157 16.27 -12.43 -3.00
N ARG A 158 15.85 -12.74 -1.77
CA ARG A 158 14.46 -12.58 -1.32
C ARG A 158 13.98 -11.13 -1.40
N ILE A 159 14.78 -10.14 -0.99
CA ILE A 159 14.32 -8.74 -1.03
C ILE A 159 14.20 -8.17 -2.45
N HIS A 160 14.87 -8.79 -3.44
CA HIS A 160 14.91 -8.34 -4.84
C HIS A 160 13.94 -9.09 -5.77
N VAL A 161 13.08 -9.94 -5.22
CA VAL A 161 12.09 -10.70 -6.00
C VAL A 161 11.08 -9.79 -6.67
N TYR A 162 10.79 -10.05 -7.94
CA TYR A 162 9.73 -9.41 -8.71
C TYR A 162 8.87 -10.46 -9.40
N THR A 163 7.56 -10.38 -9.23
CA THR A 163 6.58 -11.10 -10.06
C THR A 163 5.53 -10.10 -10.53
N GLY A 164 4.94 -10.26 -11.72
CA GLY A 164 3.95 -9.30 -12.19
C GLY A 164 2.67 -9.27 -11.35
N ALA A 165 2.36 -10.34 -10.62
CA ALA A 165 1.27 -10.34 -9.66
C ALA A 165 1.57 -9.50 -8.41
N LEU A 166 2.80 -9.56 -7.89
CA LEU A 166 3.27 -8.65 -6.84
C LEU A 166 3.35 -7.20 -7.33
N GLY A 167 3.78 -6.99 -8.57
CA GLY A 167 3.76 -5.68 -9.24
C GLY A 167 2.36 -5.07 -9.26
N LEU A 168 1.36 -5.84 -9.72
CA LEU A 168 -0.05 -5.43 -9.71
C LEU A 168 -0.55 -5.13 -8.29
N LEU A 169 -0.32 -6.02 -7.32
CA LEU A 169 -0.74 -5.80 -5.93
C LEU A 169 -0.16 -4.48 -5.38
N THR A 170 1.12 -4.24 -5.64
CA THR A 170 1.84 -3.03 -5.22
C THR A 170 1.26 -1.79 -5.91
N ALA A 171 0.88 -1.90 -7.19
CA ALA A 171 0.29 -0.81 -7.96
C ALA A 171 -1.09 -0.40 -7.45
N LEU A 172 -1.93 -1.39 -7.10
CA LEU A 172 -3.22 -1.17 -6.47
C LEU A 172 -3.06 -0.47 -5.11
N ALA A 173 -2.09 -0.91 -4.29
CA ALA A 173 -1.77 -0.27 -3.01
C ALA A 173 -1.28 1.17 -3.17
N GLN A 174 -0.38 1.42 -4.12
CA GLN A 174 0.14 2.76 -4.38
C GLN A 174 -0.98 3.75 -4.74
N GLY A 175 -1.91 3.36 -5.62
CA GLY A 175 -3.03 4.23 -6.01
C GLY A 175 -3.87 4.67 -4.81
N TYR A 176 -4.12 3.75 -3.87
CA TYR A 176 -4.82 4.07 -2.61
C TYR A 176 -4.01 4.96 -1.68
N PHE A 177 -2.72 4.69 -1.48
CA PHE A 177 -1.91 5.50 -0.56
C PHE A 177 -1.74 6.94 -1.03
N ILE A 178 -1.67 7.17 -2.35
CA ILE A 178 -1.70 8.52 -2.92
C ILE A 178 -3.05 9.19 -2.63
N TYR A 179 -4.17 8.49 -2.86
CA TYR A 179 -5.49 8.99 -2.47
C TYR A 179 -5.54 9.35 -0.97
N HIS A 180 -5.04 8.47 -0.11
CA HIS A 180 -5.05 8.67 1.34
C HIS A 180 -4.22 9.89 1.75
N LEU A 181 -3.05 10.10 1.14
CA LEU A 181 -2.22 11.28 1.36
C LEU A 181 -2.92 12.56 0.90
N VAL A 182 -3.55 12.56 -0.27
CA VAL A 182 -4.32 13.71 -0.76
C VAL A 182 -5.47 14.03 0.19
N MET A 183 -6.22 13.04 0.65
CA MET A 183 -7.32 13.25 1.59
C MET A 183 -6.83 13.77 2.95
N ALA A 184 -5.75 13.20 3.49
CA ALA A 184 -5.17 13.61 4.76
C ALA A 184 -4.57 15.03 4.71
N THR A 185 -4.01 15.44 3.57
CA THR A 185 -3.44 16.78 3.38
C THR A 185 -4.52 17.83 3.14
N VAL A 186 -5.46 17.60 2.22
CA VAL A 186 -6.54 18.55 1.89
C VAL A 186 -7.48 18.75 3.07
N HIS A 187 -7.80 17.68 3.80
CA HIS A 187 -8.72 17.71 4.94
C HIS A 187 -7.99 17.54 6.28
N PHE A 188 -6.79 18.12 6.39
CA PHE A 188 -5.96 18.02 7.60
C PHE A 188 -6.68 18.43 8.89
N LYS A 189 -7.55 19.43 8.83
CA LYS A 189 -8.34 19.88 9.99
C LYS A 189 -9.31 18.82 10.52
N VAL A 190 -9.77 17.91 9.65
CA VAL A 190 -10.71 16.84 9.99
C VAL A 190 -9.96 15.58 10.44
N PHE A 191 -8.93 15.18 9.71
CA PHE A 191 -8.22 13.92 9.95
C PHE A 191 -7.05 14.02 10.95
N GLY A 192 -6.51 15.23 11.14
CA GLY A 192 -5.42 15.48 12.07
C GLY A 192 -4.05 14.97 11.62
N VAL A 193 -3.07 15.20 12.49
CA VAL A 193 -1.65 14.95 12.21
C VAL A 193 -1.29 13.46 12.17
N GLN A 194 -1.98 12.64 12.97
CA GLN A 194 -1.74 11.19 13.02
C GLN A 194 -2.01 10.53 11.67
N THR A 195 -3.14 10.89 11.05
CA THR A 195 -3.53 10.39 9.73
C THR A 195 -2.56 10.84 8.65
N LEU A 196 -2.05 12.07 8.74
CA LEU A 196 -1.05 12.57 7.81
C LEU A 196 0.27 11.79 7.90
N PHE A 197 0.80 11.57 9.12
CA PHE A 197 2.01 10.77 9.30
C PHE A 197 1.83 9.33 8.81
N HIS A 198 0.68 8.73 9.11
CA HIS A 198 0.33 7.41 8.58
C HIS A 198 0.33 7.42 7.05
N ALA A 199 -0.36 8.36 6.40
CA ALA A 199 -0.42 8.45 4.94
C ALA A 199 0.96 8.68 4.29
N VAL A 200 1.81 9.51 4.90
CA VAL A 200 3.20 9.71 4.45
C VAL A 200 4.01 8.42 4.58
N SER A 201 3.86 7.70 5.70
CA SER A 201 4.54 6.41 5.92
C SER A 201 4.11 5.37 4.89
N CYS A 202 2.82 5.29 4.57
CA CYS A 202 2.29 4.39 3.54
C CYS A 202 2.79 4.78 2.13
N CYS A 203 3.03 6.07 1.86
CA CYS A 203 3.60 6.48 0.57
C CYS A 203 5.06 6.03 0.36
N THR A 204 5.79 5.65 1.41
CA THR A 204 7.11 5.01 1.25
C THR A 204 7.02 3.67 0.51
N TYR A 205 5.83 3.08 0.41
CA TYR A 205 5.57 1.88 -0.37
C TYR A 205 5.80 2.05 -1.89
N ILE A 206 5.92 3.29 -2.38
CA ILE A 206 6.41 3.57 -3.75
C ILE A 206 7.82 2.97 -3.96
N PHE A 207 8.64 2.90 -2.92
CA PHE A 207 9.96 2.27 -2.99
C PHE A 207 9.90 0.76 -3.21
N ALA A 208 8.75 0.10 -2.98
CA ALA A 208 8.58 -1.31 -3.30
C ALA A 208 8.69 -1.58 -4.82
N PHE A 209 8.60 -0.57 -5.68
CA PHE A 209 8.87 -0.74 -7.11
C PHE A 209 10.35 -0.66 -7.50
N LYS A 210 11.23 -0.17 -6.62
CA LYS A 210 12.61 -0.68 -6.62
C LYS A 210 12.47 -2.08 -6.03
N PRO A 211 13.01 -3.15 -6.63
CA PRO A 211 12.91 -4.51 -6.08
C PRO A 211 13.66 -4.57 -4.74
N PHE A 212 13.03 -4.01 -3.73
CA PHE A 212 13.52 -3.75 -2.40
C PHE A 212 12.26 -3.85 -1.56
N PHE A 213 12.07 -5.02 -0.97
CA PHE A 213 10.89 -5.45 -0.18
C PHE A 213 9.65 -5.92 -0.94
N MET A 214 9.67 -6.08 -2.28
CA MET A 214 8.53 -6.65 -3.03
C MET A 214 8.07 -8.02 -2.49
N PHE A 215 9.00 -8.85 -2.05
CA PHE A 215 8.67 -10.14 -1.43
C PHE A 215 7.83 -10.01 -0.15
N TYR A 216 8.08 -8.97 0.65
CA TYR A 216 7.37 -8.70 1.90
C TYR A 216 6.16 -7.77 1.72
N ALA A 217 6.03 -7.14 0.56
CA ALA A 217 4.98 -6.19 0.24
C ALA A 217 3.59 -6.79 0.51
N ARG A 218 3.34 -8.02 0.05
CA ARG A 218 2.10 -8.76 0.32
C ARG A 218 1.81 -8.92 1.81
N GLN A 219 2.82 -9.26 2.61
CA GLN A 219 2.65 -9.49 4.04
C GLN A 219 2.28 -8.20 4.77
N PHE A 220 2.87 -7.08 4.34
CA PHE A 220 2.51 -5.76 4.84
C PHE A 220 1.05 -5.39 4.49
N LEU A 221 0.63 -5.62 3.25
CA LEU A 221 -0.73 -5.30 2.81
C LEU A 221 -1.81 -6.19 3.43
N LEU A 222 -1.49 -7.41 3.84
CA LEU A 222 -2.44 -8.25 4.57
C LEU A 222 -2.81 -7.69 5.96
N PHE A 223 -2.00 -6.79 6.55
CA PHE A 223 -2.42 -6.11 7.79
C PHE A 223 -3.65 -5.22 7.58
N GLU A 224 -3.85 -4.71 6.37
CA GLU A 224 -5.02 -3.91 6.00
C GLU A 224 -6.31 -4.73 6.05
N ALA A 225 -6.25 -6.07 6.06
CA ALA A 225 -7.42 -6.94 6.20
C ALA A 225 -8.22 -6.69 7.49
N SER A 226 -7.60 -6.04 8.50
CA SER A 226 -8.26 -5.64 9.73
C SER A 226 -9.15 -4.40 9.59
N ASN A 227 -8.89 -3.51 8.61
CA ASN A 227 -9.60 -2.24 8.44
C ASN A 227 -11.11 -2.38 8.27
N PRO A 228 -11.67 -3.34 7.50
CA PRO A 228 -13.12 -3.47 7.36
C PRO A 228 -13.80 -3.69 8.72
N PHE A 229 -13.15 -4.39 9.65
CA PHE A 229 -13.69 -4.62 10.99
C PHE A 229 -13.69 -3.33 11.82
N VAL A 230 -12.60 -2.56 11.78
CA VAL A 230 -12.49 -1.27 12.48
C VAL A 230 -13.47 -0.25 11.89
N ASN A 231 -13.61 -0.20 10.57
CA ASN A 231 -14.55 0.66 9.88
C ASN A 231 -16.00 0.30 10.21
N ASN A 232 -16.35 -0.99 10.24
CA ASN A 232 -17.68 -1.44 10.65
C ASN A 232 -17.98 -1.04 12.10
N HIS A 233 -17.02 -1.13 13.01
CA HIS A 233 -17.18 -0.63 14.38
C HIS A 233 -17.50 0.88 14.40
N TRP A 234 -16.78 1.67 13.59
CA TRP A 234 -17.05 3.10 13.46
C TRP A 234 -18.44 3.38 12.86
N PHE A 235 -18.84 2.69 11.79
CA PHE A 235 -20.17 2.86 11.18
C PHE A 235 -21.29 2.56 12.17
N LEU A 236 -21.19 1.47 12.93
CA LEU A 236 -22.20 1.10 13.92
C LEU A 236 -22.32 2.16 15.03
N LYS A 237 -21.19 2.75 15.45
CA LYS A 237 -21.16 3.85 16.40
C LYS A 237 -21.89 5.09 15.87
N GLU A 238 -21.62 5.50 14.63
CA GLU A 238 -22.27 6.67 14.02
C GLU A 238 -23.76 6.45 13.72
N LEU A 239 -24.19 5.20 13.55
CA LEU A 239 -25.60 4.82 13.43
C LEU A 239 -26.31 4.68 14.79
N GLY A 240 -25.62 4.91 15.91
CA GLY A 240 -26.20 4.76 17.26
C GLY A 240 -26.46 3.30 17.68
N ILE A 241 -25.98 2.32 16.91
CA ILE A 241 -26.12 0.89 17.19
C ILE A 241 -24.98 0.49 18.12
N ARG A 242 -25.06 0.88 19.38
CA ARG A 242 -24.04 0.55 20.39
C ARG A 242 -24.48 -0.69 21.16
N THR A 243 -23.77 -1.81 21.02
CA THR A 243 -23.76 -2.84 22.08
C THR A 243 -22.87 -2.34 23.21
N VAL A 244 -23.39 -1.42 24.02
CA VAL A 244 -22.85 -1.27 25.37
C VAL A 244 -23.31 -2.51 26.11
N VAL A 245 -22.42 -3.48 26.34
CA VAL A 245 -22.62 -4.34 27.51
C VAL A 245 -22.45 -3.38 28.68
N PRO A 246 -23.52 -3.04 29.43
CA PRO A 246 -23.32 -2.23 30.62
C PRO A 246 -22.37 -3.04 31.51
N PHE A 247 -21.18 -2.49 31.78
CA PHE A 247 -20.42 -2.92 32.95
C PHE A 247 -21.28 -2.54 34.15
N ARG A 248 -22.18 -3.43 34.52
CA ARG A 248 -22.90 -3.37 35.78
C ARG A 248 -21.82 -3.56 36.83
N GLY A 249 -21.39 -2.44 37.41
CA GLY A 249 -20.41 -2.44 38.50
C GLY A 249 -20.85 -3.47 39.54
N TYR A 250 -19.92 -4.33 39.94
CA TYR A 250 -20.12 -5.15 41.13
C TYR A 250 -20.32 -4.18 42.31
N PRO A 251 -21.36 -4.38 43.14
CA PRO A 251 -21.42 -3.68 44.41
C PRO A 251 -20.22 -4.15 45.25
N THR A 252 -19.37 -3.20 45.62
CA THR A 252 -18.36 -3.35 46.69
C THR A 252 -19.04 -3.45 48.04
#